data_AF-A0A6P1Y5Q4-F1
#
_entry.id   AF-A0A6P1Y5Q4-F1
#
_cell.length_a   1.000
_cell.length_b   1.000
_cell.length_c   1.000
_cell.angle_alpha   90.00
_cell.angle_beta   90.00
_cell.angle_gamma   90.00
#
_symmetry.space_group_name_H-M   'P 1'
#
loop_
_entity.id
_entity.type
_entity.pdbx_description
1 polymer ?
#
loop_
_entity_poly.entity_id
_entity_poly.type
_entity_poly.pdbx_seq_one_letter_code
_entity_poly.pdbx_strand_id
1 'polypeptide(L)' 'MSKWSETLQENTLQHVFYGAVMKDESHNFGIFTELDGKVIIKGIKKDGGIMPVASDETIASFDSISEMINAGWVMD' A
#
# COMPACT_ATOMS: atom_id res chain seq x y z
N MET A 1 10.98 8.75 14.14
CA MET A 1 10.01 8.55 13.06
C MET A 1 8.65 8.46 13.70
N SER A 2 7.71 9.32 13.30
CA SER A 2 6.36 9.28 13.85
C SER A 2 5.60 8.22 13.08
N LYS A 3 5.19 7.15 13.78
CA LYS A 3 4.30 6.15 13.20
C LYS A 3 2.94 6.77 12.93
N TRP A 4 2.23 6.26 11.92
CA TRP A 4 0.83 6.61 11.66
C TRP A 4 -0.03 6.42 12.91
N SER A 5 -1.12 7.17 13.05
CA SER A 5 -2.04 7.01 14.19
C SER A 5 -2.63 5.61 14.22
N GLU A 6 -2.94 5.11 15.42
CA GLU A 6 -3.58 3.78 15.59
C GLU A 6 -4.89 3.70 14.80
N THR A 7 -5.69 4.77 14.80
CA THR A 7 -6.93 4.86 14.01
C THR A 7 -6.70 4.67 12.51
N LEU A 8 -5.62 5.21 11.94
CA LEU A 8 -5.31 5.05 10.52
C LEU A 8 -4.84 3.63 10.20
N GLN A 9 -4.05 3.04 11.09
CA GLN A 9 -3.61 1.66 10.99
C GLN A 9 -4.81 0.69 11.05
N GLU A 10 -5.72 0.89 12.01
CA GLU A 10 -6.96 0.10 12.15
C GLU A 10 -7.87 0.24 10.93
N ASN A 11 -8.06 1.47 10.43
CA ASN A 11 -8.85 1.72 9.24
C ASN A 11 -8.26 0.99 8.01
N THR A 12 -6.95 1.09 7.82
CA THR A 12 -6.24 0.36 6.77
C THR A 12 -6.47 -1.15 6.90
N LEU A 13 -6.32 -1.71 8.10
CA LEU A 13 -6.49 -3.14 8.35
C LEU A 13 -7.90 -3.64 8.00
N GLN A 14 -8.93 -2.83 8.26
CA GLN A 14 -10.33 -3.22 8.05
C GLN A 14 -10.84 -2.94 6.63
N HIS A 15 -10.23 -1.98 5.93
CA HIS A 15 -10.81 -1.42 4.70
C HIS A 15 -9.90 -1.48 3.49
N VAL A 16 -8.65 -1.94 3.60
CA VAL A 16 -7.78 -2.11 2.42
C VAL A 16 -8.38 -3.10 1.43
N PHE A 17 -8.32 -2.76 0.14
CA PHE A 17 -8.89 -3.54 -0.95
C PHE A 17 -7.95 -3.53 -2.16
N TYR A 18 -8.10 -4.53 -3.05
CA TYR A 18 -7.35 -4.60 -4.30
C TYR A 18 -7.47 -3.31 -5.11
N GLY A 19 -6.33 -2.69 -5.44
CA GLY A 19 -6.31 -1.42 -6.17
C GLY A 19 -6.29 -0.18 -5.27
N ALA A 20 -6.36 -0.32 -3.95
CA ALA A 20 -6.24 0.81 -3.03
C ALA A 20 -4.89 1.51 -3.20
N VAL A 21 -4.90 2.85 -3.14
CA VAL A 21 -3.69 3.66 -3.12
C VAL A 21 -3.10 3.58 -1.72
N MET A 22 -1.84 3.22 -1.66
CA MET A 22 -1.08 3.05 -0.43
C MET A 22 0.03 4.07 -0.37
N LYS A 23 0.40 4.43 0.86
CA LYS A 23 1.47 5.39 1.14
C LYS A 23 2.29 4.98 2.34
N ASP A 24 3.61 5.17 2.24
CA ASP A 24 4.53 4.97 3.35
C ASP A 24 4.87 6.26 4.11
N GLU A 25 5.59 6.13 5.22
CA GLU A 25 6.06 7.27 6.04
C GLU A 25 7.01 8.22 5.28
N SER A 26 7.60 7.79 4.16
CA SER A 26 8.49 8.57 3.31
C SER A 26 7.75 9.25 2.14
N HIS A 27 6.41 9.19 2.12
CA HIS A 27 5.57 9.68 1.04
C HIS A 27 5.84 9.00 -0.32
N ASN A 28 6.29 7.74 -0.31
CA ASN A 28 6.21 6.90 -1.49
C ASN A 28 4.79 6.39 -1.64
N PHE A 29 4.34 6.21 -2.88
CA PHE A 29 2.99 5.76 -3.21
C PHE A 29 3.02 4.48 -4.04
N GLY A 30 2.01 3.64 -3.83
CA GLY A 30 1.83 2.42 -4.59
C GLY A 30 0.39 1.93 -4.59
N ILE A 31 0.16 0.81 -5.26
CA ILE A 31 -1.14 0.17 -5.36
C ILE A 31 -1.12 -1.17 -4.63
N PHE A 32 -2.06 -1.35 -3.72
CA PHE A 32 -2.26 -2.61 -3.01
C PHE A 32 -2.76 -3.70 -3.96
N THR A 33 -2.14 -4.87 -3.88
CA THR A 33 -2.60 -6.11 -4.51
C THR A 33 -2.18 -7.32 -3.67
N GLU A 34 -2.77 -8.48 -3.94
CA GLU A 34 -2.42 -9.74 -3.31
C GLU A 34 -2.03 -10.75 -4.40
N LEU A 35 -0.90 -11.42 -4.21
CA LEU A 35 -0.41 -12.45 -5.11
C LEU A 35 0.14 -13.61 -4.30
N ASP A 36 -0.36 -14.83 -4.57
CA ASP A 36 0.07 -16.07 -3.91
C ASP A 36 0.05 -15.99 -2.36
N GLY A 37 -0.95 -15.29 -1.80
CA GLY A 37 -1.11 -15.11 -0.36
C GLY A 37 -0.17 -14.08 0.27
N LYS A 38 0.60 -13.33 -0.53
CA LYS A 38 1.43 -12.21 -0.07
C LYS A 38 0.76 -10.88 -0.41
N VAL A 39 0.99 -9.89 0.44
CA VAL A 39 0.64 -8.50 0.19
C VAL A 39 1.72 -7.86 -0.66
N ILE A 40 1.32 -7.26 -1.78
CA ILE A 40 2.22 -6.63 -2.75
C ILE A 40 1.82 -5.18 -2.93
N ILE A 41 2.80 -4.29 -2.90
CA ILE A 41 2.63 -2.90 -3.30
C ILE A 41 3.28 -2.73 -4.67
N LYS A 42 2.47 -2.44 -5.68
CA LYS A 42 2.93 -2.11 -7.03
C LYS A 42 3.24 -0.63 -7.13
N GLY A 43 4.21 -0.26 -7.95
CA GLY A 43 4.43 1.14 -8.31
C GLY A 43 3.23 1.73 -9.06
N ILE A 44 3.20 3.04 -9.22
CA ILE A 44 2.16 3.74 -10.00
C ILE A 44 2.75 4.13 -11.36
N LYS A 45 2.03 3.81 -12.45
CA LYS A 45 2.37 4.23 -13.81
C LYS A 45 2.30 5.75 -13.95
N LYS A 46 3.38 6.37 -14.45
CA LYS A 46 3.47 7.83 -14.63
C LYS A 46 2.59 8.36 -15.78
N ASP A 47 2.16 7.48 -16.67
CA ASP A 47 1.43 7.74 -17.91
C ASP A 47 -0.06 7.33 -17.83
N GLY A 48 -0.55 6.89 -16.66
CA GLY A 48 -1.86 6.26 -16.46
C GLY A 48 -3.11 7.14 -16.52
N GLY A 49 -3.02 8.41 -16.93
CA GLY A 49 -4.16 9.33 -16.96
C GLY A 49 -4.54 9.86 -15.57
N ILE A 50 -5.83 10.17 -15.37
CA ILE A 50 -6.33 10.82 -14.13
C ILE A 50 -6.38 9.84 -12.94
N MET A 51 -6.44 8.54 -13.21
CA MET A 51 -6.51 7.49 -12.18
C MET A 51 -5.13 6.86 -11.98
N PRO A 52 -4.68 6.62 -10.74
CA PRO A 52 -3.45 5.89 -10.50
C PRO A 52 -3.64 4.43 -10.92
N VAL A 53 -2.75 3.95 -11.79
CA VAL A 53 -2.75 2.57 -12.30
C VAL A 53 -1.48 1.87 -11.86
N ALA A 54 -1.62 0.63 -11.39
CA ALA A 54 -0.47 -0.20 -11.01
C ALA A 54 0.50 -0.40 -12.18
N SER A 55 1.80 -0.23 -11.92
CA SER A 55 2.87 -0.68 -12.79
C SER A 55 3.17 -2.16 -12.55
N ASP A 56 3.97 -2.77 -13.44
CA ASP A 56 4.40 -4.15 -13.24
C ASP A 56 5.44 -4.29 -12.13
N GLU A 57 6.10 -3.18 -11.77
CA GLU A 57 7.11 -3.07 -10.72
C GLU A 57 6.50 -3.30 -9.33
N THR A 58 7.05 -4.29 -8.62
CA THR A 58 6.80 -4.44 -7.17
C THR A 58 7.77 -3.57 -6.41
N ILE A 59 7.27 -2.63 -5.61
CA ILE A 59 8.09 -1.73 -4.79
C ILE A 59 8.14 -2.16 -3.32
N ALA A 60 7.18 -2.95 -2.85
CA ALA A 60 7.22 -3.60 -1.54
C ALA A 60 6.43 -4.92 -1.55
N SER A 61 6.79 -5.83 -0.65
CA SER A 61 6.14 -7.12 -0.44
C SER A 61 6.17 -7.49 1.03
N PHE A 62 5.07 -8.05 1.53
CA PHE A 62 4.88 -8.43 2.92
C PHE A 62 4.13 -9.76 3.00
N ASP A 63 4.29 -10.51 4.09
CA ASP A 63 3.57 -11.77 4.28
C ASP A 63 2.15 -11.54 4.82
N SER A 64 1.82 -10.34 5.28
CA SER A 64 0.46 -9.97 5.73
C SER A 64 0.20 -8.46 5.72
N ILE A 65 -1.08 -8.08 5.84
CA ILE A 65 -1.52 -6.67 6.00
C ILE A 65 -0.93 -6.07 7.28
N SER A 66 -0.84 -6.84 8.37
CA SER A 66 -0.24 -6.37 9.62
C SER A 66 1.24 -6.05 9.47
N GLU A 67 2.00 -6.85 8.72
CA GLU A 67 3.40 -6.55 8.41
C GLU A 67 3.56 -5.31 7.53
N MET A 68 2.70 -5.16 6.52
CA MET A 68 2.65 -3.97 5.67
C MET A 68 2.45 -2.70 6.52
N ILE A 69 1.47 -2.71 7.42
CA ILE A 69 1.19 -1.59 8.34
C ILE A 69 2.37 -1.34 9.28
N ASN A 70 2.96 -2.39 9.85
CA ASN A 70 4.13 -2.28 10.71
C ASN A 70 5.35 -1.70 10.00
N ALA A 71 5.48 -1.93 8.69
CA ALA A 71 6.49 -1.34 7.82
C ALA A 71 6.16 0.12 7.41
N GLY A 72 5.03 0.66 7.86
CA GLY A 72 4.65 2.05 7.67
C GLY A 72 3.75 2.31 6.46
N TRP A 73 3.26 1.27 5.78
CA TRP A 73 2.35 1.40 4.64
C TRP A 73 0.89 1.41 5.10
N VAL A 74 0.16 2.48 4.76
CA VAL A 74 -1.27 2.67 5.07
C VAL A 74 -2.03 3.10 3.82
N MET A 75 -3.36 3.03 3.83
CA MET A 75 -4.14 3.65 2.77
C MET A 75 -3.94 5.17 2.79
N ASP A 76 -3.77 5.79 1.62
CA ASP A 76 -3.71 7.26 1.47
C ASP A 76 -5.11 7.90 1.48
#